data_AF-A0A1F8CW83-F1
#
_entry.id   AF-A0A1F8CW83-F1
#
_cell.length_a   1.000
_cell.length_b   1.000
_cell.length_c   1.000
_cell.angle_alpha   90.00
_cell.angle_beta   90.00
_cell.angle_gamma   90.00
#
_symmetry.space_group_name_H-M   'P 1'
#
loop_
_entity.id
_entity.type
_entity.pdbx_description
1 polymer ?
#
loop_
_entity_poly.entity_id
_entity_poly.type
_entity_poly.pdbx_seq_one_letter_code
_entity_poly.pdbx_strand_id
1 'polypeptide(L)'
;MSLPASPIPQYKPAEDKIPGVAQIKDDRDLETETLLISFRFYKDKICELEKLNKSAVTKKALRCLKNAGLSTRRDLPKLGFNMQSVANEGEYKELFYGLSPDVEMKHEKIGEYERLFYFIDSKYLHVVAFKNKHYRDK
;
A
#
# COMPACT_ATOMS: atom_id res chain seq x y z
N MET A 1 72.86 -24.38 -25.60
CA MET A 1 71.98 -23.83 -26.64
C MET A 1 70.57 -23.83 -26.08
N SER A 2 70.07 -22.66 -25.68
CA SER A 2 68.78 -22.53 -24.98
C SER A 2 67.69 -22.14 -25.98
N LEU A 3 66.59 -22.90 -25.99
CA LEU A 3 65.43 -22.65 -26.85
C LEU A 3 64.69 -21.38 -26.37
N PRO A 4 64.17 -20.53 -27.28
CA PRO A 4 63.39 -19.36 -26.88
C PRO A 4 62.02 -19.79 -26.35
N ALA A 5 61.65 -19.26 -25.18
CA ALA A 5 60.34 -19.46 -24.59
C ALA A 5 59.26 -18.85 -25.49
N SER A 6 58.24 -19.65 -25.85
CA SER A 6 57.06 -19.15 -26.56
C SER A 6 56.23 -18.26 -25.64
N PRO A 7 55.67 -17.13 -26.13
CA PRO A 7 54.84 -16.26 -25.31
C PRO A 7 53.54 -16.97 -24.90
N ILE A 8 53.19 -16.90 -23.62
CA ILE A 8 51.94 -17.41 -23.06
C ILE A 8 50.78 -16.60 -23.67
N PRO A 9 49.75 -17.24 -24.26
CA PRO A 9 48.59 -16.53 -24.76
C PRO A 9 47.88 -15.79 -23.62
N GLN A 10 47.83 -14.46 -23.67
CA GLN A 10 46.98 -13.69 -22.77
C GLN A 10 45.52 -13.85 -23.21
N TYR A 11 44.71 -14.50 -22.37
CA TYR A 11 43.26 -14.54 -22.54
C TYR A 11 42.70 -13.13 -22.43
N LYS A 12 42.14 -12.60 -23.54
CA LYS A 12 41.28 -11.43 -23.52
C LYS A 12 39.84 -11.94 -23.42
N PRO A 13 39.08 -11.64 -22.36
CA PRO A 13 37.66 -11.95 -22.32
C PRO A 13 37.02 -11.28 -23.55
N ALA A 14 36.36 -12.06 -24.39
CA ALA A 14 35.42 -11.51 -25.34
C ALA A 14 34.34 -10.78 -24.52
N GLU A 15 33.95 -9.58 -24.95
CA GLU A 15 32.75 -8.92 -24.45
C GLU A 15 31.53 -9.78 -24.84
N ASP A 16 31.29 -10.84 -24.07
CA ASP A 16 30.04 -11.57 -24.09
C ASP A 16 28.96 -10.62 -23.57
N LYS A 17 28.33 -9.94 -24.52
CA LYS A 17 27.02 -9.33 -24.33
C LYS A 17 26.12 -10.40 -23.75
N ILE A 18 25.84 -10.29 -22.45
CA ILE A 18 24.83 -11.10 -21.78
C ILE A 18 23.57 -11.01 -22.65
N PRO A 19 23.10 -12.12 -23.26
CA PRO A 19 21.90 -12.09 -24.08
C PRO A 19 20.78 -11.59 -23.17
N GLY A 20 20.09 -10.56 -23.65
CA GLY A 20 19.18 -9.72 -22.87
C GLY A 20 18.40 -10.56 -21.86
N VAL A 21 18.67 -10.32 -20.58
CA VAL A 21 17.66 -10.54 -19.56
C VAL A 21 16.50 -9.72 -20.06
N ALA A 22 15.48 -10.37 -20.61
CA ALA A 22 14.21 -9.75 -20.85
C ALA A 22 13.79 -9.24 -19.48
N GLN A 23 14.04 -7.96 -19.22
CA GLN A 23 13.37 -7.27 -18.15
C GLN A 23 11.91 -7.45 -18.52
N ILE A 24 11.22 -8.34 -17.81
CA ILE A 24 9.79 -8.26 -17.71
C ILE A 24 9.59 -6.91 -17.06
N LYS A 25 9.48 -5.87 -17.89
CA LYS A 25 8.86 -4.64 -17.49
C LYS A 25 7.47 -5.07 -17.08
N ASP A 26 7.25 -5.20 -15.79
CA ASP A 26 5.90 -5.03 -15.27
C ASP A 26 5.60 -3.54 -15.47
N ASP A 27 5.41 -3.13 -16.74
CA ASP A 27 4.96 -1.81 -17.19
C ASP A 27 3.47 -1.63 -16.86
N ARG A 28 2.97 -2.35 -15.85
CA ARG A 28 1.72 -2.02 -15.20
C ARG A 28 2.02 -0.82 -14.34
N ASP A 29 1.82 0.36 -14.91
CA ASP A 29 1.70 1.59 -14.15
C ASP A 29 0.57 1.36 -13.12
N LEU A 30 0.95 1.01 -11.88
CA LEU A 30 0.04 0.79 -10.76
C LEU A 30 -0.82 2.03 -10.49
N GLU A 31 -0.44 3.18 -11.06
CA GLU A 31 -1.22 4.41 -11.03
C GLU A 31 -2.34 4.46 -12.07
N THR A 32 -2.40 3.50 -13.01
CA THR A 32 -3.46 3.38 -14.03
C THR A 32 -4.44 2.25 -13.75
N GLU A 33 -4.07 1.28 -12.91
CA GLU A 33 -4.97 0.20 -12.53
C GLU A 33 -5.98 0.65 -11.46
N THR A 34 -7.21 0.14 -11.59
CA THR A 34 -8.23 0.32 -10.56
C THR A 34 -7.83 -0.42 -9.29
N LEU A 35 -8.04 0.23 -8.14
CA LEU A 35 -7.71 -0.38 -6.85
C LEU A 35 -8.65 -1.54 -6.53
N LEU A 36 -8.08 -2.59 -5.94
CA LEU A 36 -8.81 -3.73 -5.40
C LEU A 36 -8.95 -3.58 -3.89
N ILE A 37 -10.19 -3.66 -3.40
CA ILE A 37 -10.44 -3.61 -1.96
C ILE A 37 -10.08 -4.96 -1.35
N SER A 38 -9.25 -4.94 -0.31
CA SER A 38 -8.80 -6.14 0.39
C SER A 38 -9.05 -6.05 1.88
N PHE A 39 -9.60 -7.11 2.45
CA PHE A 39 -9.81 -7.27 3.89
C PHE A 39 -8.77 -8.21 4.53
N ARG A 40 -7.66 -8.50 3.83
CA ARG A 40 -6.61 -9.42 4.31
C ARG A 40 -6.04 -9.02 5.69
N PHE A 41 -5.93 -7.72 5.94
CA PHE A 41 -5.39 -7.15 7.18
C PHE A 41 -6.47 -6.56 8.08
N TYR A 42 -7.74 -6.93 7.83
CA TYR A 42 -8.86 -6.45 8.61
C TYR A 42 -8.76 -6.97 10.05
N LYS A 43 -8.81 -6.05 11.02
CA LYS A 43 -8.65 -6.37 12.43
C LYS A 43 -10.01 -6.39 13.11
N ASP A 44 -10.70 -7.52 12.96
CA ASP A 44 -12.06 -7.71 13.45
C ASP A 44 -12.23 -7.34 14.94
N LYS A 45 -11.29 -7.79 15.80
CA LYS A 45 -11.32 -7.56 17.26
C LYS A 45 -11.36 -6.08 17.69
N ILE A 46 -10.80 -5.19 16.88
CA ILE A 46 -10.71 -3.76 17.21
C ILE A 46 -11.63 -2.93 16.32
N CYS A 47 -12.26 -3.55 15.32
CA CYS A 47 -13.14 -2.89 14.39
C CYS A 47 -14.50 -2.65 15.03
N GLU A 48 -15.07 -1.50 14.74
CA GLU A 48 -16.32 -1.02 15.30
C GLU A 48 -17.38 -0.82 14.22
N LEU A 49 -17.33 -1.62 13.14
CA LEU A 49 -18.25 -1.57 12.02
C LEU A 49 -19.72 -1.69 12.48
N GLU A 50 -20.01 -2.66 13.36
CA GLU A 50 -21.34 -2.88 13.94
C GLU A 50 -21.79 -1.71 14.84
N LYS A 51 -20.86 -0.89 15.32
CA LYS A 51 -21.16 0.29 16.14
C LYS A 51 -21.40 1.55 15.29
N LEU A 52 -21.32 1.46 13.96
CA LEU A 52 -21.70 2.55 13.05
C LEU A 52 -23.23 2.67 13.02
N ASN A 53 -23.78 3.31 14.05
CA ASN A 53 -25.23 3.42 14.27
C ASN A 53 -25.94 4.46 13.37
N LYS A 54 -25.19 5.33 12.69
CA LYS A 54 -25.73 6.37 11.81
C LYS A 54 -25.75 5.90 10.36
N SER A 55 -26.95 5.78 9.79
CA SER A 55 -27.14 5.41 8.37
C SER A 55 -26.32 6.27 7.40
N ALA A 56 -26.11 7.56 7.71
CA ALA A 56 -25.28 8.45 6.93
C ALA A 56 -23.79 8.05 6.94
N VAL A 57 -23.25 7.63 8.09
CA VAL A 57 -21.85 7.19 8.25
C VAL A 57 -21.62 5.90 7.48
N THR A 58 -22.52 4.92 7.63
CA THR A 58 -22.44 3.65 6.89
C THR A 58 -22.53 3.88 5.38
N LYS A 59 -23.46 4.74 4.92
CA LYS A 59 -23.55 5.13 3.50
C LYS A 59 -22.29 5.84 3.02
N LYS A 60 -21.64 6.66 3.86
CA LYS A 60 -20.39 7.33 3.52
C LYS A 60 -19.23 6.35 3.43
N ALA A 61 -19.10 5.42 4.39
CA ALA A 61 -18.11 4.34 4.35
C ALA A 61 -18.24 3.49 3.09
N LEU A 62 -19.45 3.03 2.77
CA LEU A 62 -19.72 2.26 1.54
C LEU A 62 -19.40 3.08 0.28
N ARG A 63 -19.70 4.38 0.29
CA ARG A 63 -19.36 5.27 -0.83
C ARG A 63 -17.85 5.45 -0.98
N CYS A 64 -17.10 5.59 0.12
CA CYS A 64 -15.64 5.63 0.09
C CYS A 64 -15.09 4.35 -0.51
N LEU A 65 -15.51 3.18 -0.01
CA LEU A 65 -15.09 1.89 -0.56
C LEU A 65 -15.43 1.76 -2.04
N LYS A 66 -16.68 2.06 -2.43
CA LYS A 66 -17.11 2.04 -3.84
C LYS A 66 -16.24 2.95 -4.70
N ASN A 67 -16.00 4.18 -4.26
CA ASN A 67 -15.20 5.14 -5.02
C ASN A 67 -13.76 4.64 -5.17
N ALA A 68 -13.13 4.15 -4.10
CA ALA A 68 -11.80 3.57 -4.18
C ALA A 68 -11.74 2.39 -5.15
N GLY A 69 -12.69 1.46 -5.07
CA GLY A 69 -12.75 0.29 -5.96
C GLY A 69 -13.10 0.60 -7.42
N LEU A 70 -13.47 1.84 -7.75
CA LEU A 70 -13.72 2.31 -9.11
C LEU A 70 -12.65 3.28 -9.61
N SER A 71 -11.60 3.50 -8.82
CA SER A 71 -10.64 4.57 -9.03
C SER A 71 -9.22 4.06 -9.01
N THR A 72 -8.33 4.84 -9.62
CA THR A 72 -6.89 4.60 -9.54
C THR A 72 -6.31 5.26 -8.30
N ARG A 73 -5.06 4.95 -7.96
CA ARG A 73 -4.32 5.63 -6.89
C ARG A 73 -4.24 7.15 -7.10
N ARG A 74 -4.10 7.61 -8.35
CA ARG A 74 -4.03 9.05 -8.71
C ARG A 74 -5.35 9.79 -8.50
N ASP A 75 -6.47 9.08 -8.52
CA ASP A 75 -7.80 9.70 -8.41
C ASP A 75 -8.29 9.82 -6.96
N LEU A 76 -7.71 9.07 -6.02
CA LEU A 76 -8.09 9.11 -4.61
C LEU A 76 -8.11 10.54 -4.02
N PRO A 77 -7.09 11.40 -4.22
CA PRO A 77 -7.13 12.77 -3.69
C PRO A 77 -8.30 13.59 -4.25
N LYS A 78 -8.65 13.40 -5.52
CA LYS A 78 -9.77 14.10 -6.18
C LYS A 78 -11.13 13.65 -5.62
N LEU A 79 -11.20 12.44 -5.08
CA LEU A 79 -12.38 11.85 -4.46
C LEU A 79 -12.52 12.20 -2.98
N GLY A 80 -11.63 13.04 -2.47
CA GLY A 80 -11.63 13.49 -1.08
C GLY A 80 -11.07 12.45 -0.11
N PHE A 81 -10.34 11.44 -0.59
CA PHE A 81 -9.58 10.58 0.32
C PHE A 81 -8.45 11.39 0.93
N ASN A 82 -8.52 11.55 2.25
CA ASN A 82 -7.48 12.18 3.02
C ASN A 82 -6.27 11.24 3.05
N MET A 83 -5.15 11.76 2.56
CA MET A 83 -3.87 11.05 2.51
C MET A 83 -3.05 11.24 3.80
N GLN A 84 -3.64 11.82 4.85
CA GLN A 84 -3.00 11.97 6.15
C GLN A 84 -2.58 10.62 6.72
N SER A 85 -1.28 10.51 6.96
CA SER A 85 -0.66 9.34 7.56
C SER A 85 -0.95 9.32 9.06
N VAL A 86 -1.20 8.13 9.59
CA VAL A 86 -1.38 7.85 11.01
C VAL A 86 -0.03 7.39 11.56
N ALA A 87 0.42 7.96 12.67
CA ALA A 87 1.65 7.52 13.31
C ALA A 87 1.44 6.19 14.06
N ASN A 88 2.47 5.33 14.08
CA ASN A 88 2.48 4.09 14.86
C ASN A 88 2.76 4.37 16.35
N GLU A 89 1.88 5.15 16.97
CA GLU A 89 2.07 5.68 18.31
C GLU A 89 0.76 5.67 19.11
N GLY A 90 0.90 5.75 20.43
CA GLY A 90 -0.24 5.81 21.36
C GLY A 90 -1.29 4.73 21.11
N GLU A 91 -2.55 5.17 20.99
CA GLU A 91 -3.74 4.33 20.82
C GLU A 91 -3.85 3.73 19.41
N TYR A 92 -3.04 4.20 18.45
CA TYR A 92 -3.03 3.68 17.08
C TYR A 92 -2.13 2.46 16.89
N LYS A 93 -1.27 2.10 17.86
CA LYS A 93 -0.34 0.96 17.75
C LYS A 93 -1.02 -0.36 17.38
N GLU A 94 -2.24 -0.58 17.87
CA GLU A 94 -3.00 -1.79 17.53
C GLU A 94 -3.34 -1.92 16.03
N LEU A 95 -3.45 -0.80 15.32
CA LEU A 95 -3.66 -0.75 13.87
C LEU A 95 -2.44 -1.25 13.07
N PHE A 96 -1.24 -1.14 13.64
CA PHE A 96 0.01 -1.56 12.99
C PHE A 96 0.44 -2.98 13.32
N TYR A 97 -0.22 -3.65 14.28
CA TYR A 97 0.18 -4.97 14.72
C TYR A 97 0.20 -6.00 13.57
N GLY A 98 1.33 -6.64 13.32
CA GLY A 98 1.47 -7.61 12.23
C GLY A 98 1.52 -7.01 10.81
N LEU A 99 1.68 -5.68 10.69
CA LEU A 99 1.99 -5.01 9.43
C LEU A 99 3.50 -4.76 9.32
N SER A 100 3.98 -4.53 8.10
CA SER A 100 5.37 -4.10 7.87
C SER A 100 5.61 -2.73 8.52
N PRO A 101 6.81 -2.47 9.09
CA PRO A 101 7.15 -1.16 9.66
C PRO A 101 7.08 -0.02 8.62
N ASP A 102 7.20 -0.34 7.34
CA ASP A 102 7.16 0.64 6.24
C ASP A 102 5.74 0.98 5.77
N VAL A 103 4.70 0.41 6.41
CA VAL A 103 3.31 0.67 6.04
C VAL A 103 2.92 2.09 6.39
N GLU A 104 2.56 2.85 5.36
CA GLU A 104 1.92 4.15 5.51
C GLU A 104 0.41 3.98 5.75
N MET A 105 0.03 3.82 7.03
CA MET A 105 -1.38 3.81 7.43
C MET A 105 -2.00 5.17 7.18
N LYS A 106 -3.20 5.19 6.62
CA LYS A 106 -4.01 6.39 6.35
C LYS A 106 -5.37 6.25 7.00
N HIS A 107 -6.05 7.39 7.15
CA HIS A 107 -7.42 7.43 7.65
C HIS A 107 -8.31 8.32 6.81
N GLU A 108 -9.57 7.89 6.64
CA GLU A 108 -10.61 8.67 6.00
C GLU A 108 -11.71 9.03 6.99
N LYS A 109 -12.14 10.29 6.96
CA LYS A 109 -13.19 10.81 7.83
C LYS A 109 -14.57 10.44 7.30
N ILE A 110 -15.14 9.34 7.80
CA ILE A 110 -16.49 8.87 7.41
C ILE A 110 -17.62 9.44 8.28
N GLY A 111 -17.29 10.10 9.39
CA GLY A 111 -18.25 10.81 10.24
C GLY A 111 -17.57 11.92 11.04
N GLU A 112 -18.17 12.36 12.14
CA GLU A 112 -17.56 13.38 13.00
C GLU A 112 -16.34 12.80 13.73
N TYR A 113 -16.56 11.65 14.37
CA TYR A 113 -15.57 10.89 15.14
C TYR A 113 -15.17 9.60 14.43
N GLU A 114 -15.97 9.17 13.46
CA GLU A 114 -15.84 7.90 12.79
C GLU A 114 -14.74 7.96 11.70
N ARG A 115 -13.87 6.97 11.69
CA ARG A 115 -12.72 6.86 10.77
C ARG A 115 -12.65 5.47 10.13
N LEU A 116 -12.26 5.44 8.86
CA LEU A 116 -11.83 4.25 8.13
C LEU A 116 -10.31 4.27 8.06
N PHE A 117 -9.65 3.27 8.64
CA PHE A 117 -8.20 3.07 8.56
C PHE A 117 -7.86 2.11 7.44
N TYR A 118 -6.91 2.50 6.61
CA TYR A 118 -6.50 1.73 5.43
C TYR A 118 -5.04 2.01 5.07
N PHE A 119 -4.43 1.13 4.29
CA PHE A 119 -3.18 1.43 3.61
C PHE A 119 -3.25 0.91 2.17
N ILE A 120 -2.38 1.41 1.32
CA ILE A 120 -2.32 1.02 -0.09
C ILE A 120 -0.97 0.36 -0.34
N ASP A 121 -0.99 -0.88 -0.81
CA ASP A 121 0.18 -1.59 -1.31
C ASP A 121 -0.12 -2.10 -2.72
N SER A 122 0.75 -1.76 -3.66
CA SER A 122 0.60 -2.09 -5.07
C SER A 122 -0.75 -1.60 -5.60
N LYS A 123 -1.66 -2.51 -5.98
CA LYS A 123 -3.03 -2.20 -6.42
C LYS A 123 -4.11 -2.42 -5.37
N TYR A 124 -3.73 -2.78 -4.15
CA TYR A 124 -4.69 -3.13 -3.10
C TYR A 124 -4.88 -1.98 -2.14
N LEU A 125 -6.14 -1.61 -1.91
CA LEU A 125 -6.54 -0.83 -0.74
C LEU A 125 -6.90 -1.83 0.37
N HIS A 126 -6.01 -1.96 1.34
CA HIS A 126 -6.21 -2.82 2.49
C HIS A 126 -7.01 -2.08 3.56
N VAL A 127 -8.23 -2.54 3.82
CA VAL A 127 -9.05 -2.06 4.93
C VAL A 127 -8.55 -2.70 6.23
N VAL A 128 -8.20 -1.86 7.20
CA VAL A 128 -7.66 -2.32 8.50
C VAL A 128 -8.74 -2.31 9.57
N ALA A 129 -9.43 -1.18 9.76
CA ALA A 129 -10.49 -1.06 10.76
C ALA A 129 -11.41 0.13 10.49
N PHE A 130 -12.64 0.04 10.98
CA PHE A 130 -13.53 1.16 11.23
C PHE A 130 -13.50 1.47 12.73
N LYS A 131 -13.37 2.74 13.12
CA LYS A 131 -13.43 3.16 14.53
C LYS A 131 -14.45 4.27 14.69
N ASN A 132 -15.18 4.29 15.81
CA ASN A 132 -16.18 5.31 16.14
C ASN A 132 -15.58 6.46 16.96
N LYS A 133 -14.39 6.28 17.55
CA LYS A 133 -13.66 7.35 18.23
C LYS A 133 -12.39 7.72 17.49
N HIS A 134 -12.24 9.01 17.20
CA HIS A 134 -10.93 9.61 16.97
C HIS A 134 -10.27 9.75 18.34
N TYR A 135 -9.20 9.02 18.56
CA TYR A 135 -8.33 9.23 19.71
C TYR A 135 -7.79 10.66 19.56
N ARG A 136 -8.04 11.52 20.55
CA ARG A 136 -7.71 12.95 20.46
C ARG A 136 -6.20 13.07 20.23
N ASP A 137 -5.80 13.76 19.17
CA ASP A 137 -4.51 14.44 19.18
C ASP A 137 -4.60 15.45 20.34
N LYS A 138 -3.90 15.16 21.42
CA LYS A 138 -3.70 16.10 22.53
C LYS A 138 -2.57 17.04 22.18
#